data_AF-A0A671UG58-F1
#
_entry.id   AF-A0A671UG58-F1
#
_cell.length_a   1.000
_cell.length_b   1.000
_cell.length_c   1.000
_cell.angle_alpha   90.00
_cell.angle_beta   90.00
_cell.angle_gamma   90.00
#
_symmetry.space_group_name_H-M   'P 1'
#
loop_
_entity.id
_entity.type
_entity.pdbx_description
1 polymer ?
#
loop_
_entity_poly.entity_id
_entity_poly.type
_entity_poly.pdbx_seq_one_letter_code
_entity_poly.pdbx_strand_id
1 'polypeptide(L)'
;MMEQQSFVWADYAVFAAMLLVSMAIGLFQALKKSPNEARAEDFFTGGRSMPAVPVGMSLCASFMSAIQVLGVPSEASRYGFKFLYMCLGQSINSTLTAFLFLPVFYRMGITSTNQYLKMRFGRGMQLLGSIQFLVATVRKTSLCSLTLFTTGLNMWVSLFSTGIICTLYTTLGGVKAVIWTDVFQIIVMFSGFVAISVHGTVLVGGPARVLEIANNGSRINFNNFDVDPRQRYTFWSLTVGGAMVWLSMYGVNQAQVQRYISCRTERQAQWALFVNQVGLCLIVGSAAICGIVMFAYYINCDPLKSGKISAPDLYMPYFVLEIFKSHPGFPGLFLACAYSGTLSTASTSINAMAAVTMEDLLKHFHRSLFSLFLSAFLYGISCITVAALSSLLDWGVLQGSFTVMGVVSGPILGVFILGMFFPATNRLGAFSGIIVGFCVSMWLAIGSTFYPPSEETMGVLHSFIDRCGPSNITLNSSPTPDQHSISVPLLPNNQGGLHNFYSMSYLYFGAMATSSVVIVGLIVSYATGATKRSHIKEGLLWWDLNKKEVEVPSKRRVSMTITSSCIPLLFYGYRGIKKDNRMTQSSQHIWEIIRLLSQAR
;
A
#
# COMPACT_ATOMS: atom_id res chain seq x y z
N MET A 1 10.04 -1.81 -31.43
CA MET A 1 9.51 -3.19 -31.26
C MET A 1 10.64 -4.00 -30.65
N MET A 2 10.53 -4.38 -29.38
CA MET A 2 11.61 -4.98 -28.58
C MET A 2 12.16 -6.24 -29.27
N GLU A 3 13.47 -6.31 -29.56
CA GLU A 3 14.14 -7.61 -29.63
C GLU A 3 13.98 -8.26 -28.26
N GLN A 4 13.14 -9.29 -28.24
CA GLN A 4 12.49 -9.81 -27.06
C GLN A 4 13.49 -10.67 -26.27
N GLN A 5 14.33 -10.04 -25.45
CA GLN A 5 14.96 -10.76 -24.33
C GLN A 5 13.83 -11.23 -23.41
N SER A 6 13.47 -12.50 -23.55
CA SER A 6 12.38 -13.12 -22.82
C SER A 6 12.90 -13.89 -21.62
N PHE A 7 12.05 -14.03 -20.60
CA PHE A 7 12.34 -14.87 -19.45
C PHE A 7 12.57 -16.32 -19.87
N VAL A 8 13.55 -16.96 -19.24
CA VAL A 8 13.87 -18.37 -19.46
C VAL A 8 13.08 -19.23 -18.47
N TRP A 9 12.95 -20.53 -18.74
CA TRP A 9 12.27 -21.48 -17.85
C TRP A 9 12.75 -21.45 -16.39
N ALA A 10 14.04 -21.20 -16.16
CA ALA A 10 14.59 -21.04 -14.82
C ALA A 10 13.99 -19.84 -14.07
N ASP A 11 13.72 -18.73 -14.77
CA ASP A 11 13.10 -17.54 -14.19
C ASP A 11 11.67 -17.83 -13.74
N TYR A 12 10.91 -18.52 -14.59
CA TYR A 12 9.56 -18.96 -14.26
C TYR A 12 9.55 -19.97 -13.12
N ALA A 13 10.56 -20.84 -13.00
CA ALA A 13 10.68 -21.78 -11.90
C ALA A 13 10.91 -21.08 -10.55
N VAL A 14 11.82 -20.11 -10.49
CA VAL A 14 12.05 -19.28 -9.28
C VAL A 14 10.80 -18.50 -8.90
N PHE A 15 10.14 -17.91 -9.90
CA PHE A 15 8.88 -17.20 -9.70
C PHE A 15 7.77 -18.12 -9.16
N ALA A 16 7.56 -19.29 -9.77
CA ALA A 16 6.58 -20.27 -9.33
C ALA A 16 6.86 -20.79 -7.92
N ALA A 17 8.14 -21.02 -7.57
CA ALA A 17 8.53 -21.42 -6.23
C ALA A 17 8.12 -20.39 -5.17
N MET A 18 8.30 -19.09 -5.44
CA MET A 18 7.85 -18.02 -4.53
C MET A 18 6.32 -18.05 -4.32
N LEU A 19 5.55 -18.25 -5.38
CA LEU A 19 4.08 -18.34 -5.30
C LEU A 19 3.63 -19.55 -4.48
N LEU A 20 4.26 -20.71 -4.71
CA LEU A 20 3.95 -21.94 -3.99
C LEU A 20 4.28 -21.82 -2.51
N VAL A 21 5.42 -21.23 -2.15
CA VAL A 21 5.79 -20.98 -0.75
C VAL A 21 4.79 -20.01 -0.09
N SER A 22 4.43 -18.92 -0.78
CA SER A 22 3.43 -17.97 -0.27
C SER A 22 2.08 -18.64 -0.01
N MET A 23 1.61 -19.47 -0.97
CA MET A 23 0.38 -20.23 -0.83
C MET A 23 0.47 -21.27 0.29
N ALA A 24 1.60 -21.99 0.40
CA ALA A 24 1.83 -22.98 1.45
C ALA A 24 1.81 -22.36 2.85
N ILE A 25 2.44 -21.18 3.05
CA ILE A 25 2.38 -20.44 4.32
C ILE A 25 0.94 -20.08 4.66
N GLY A 26 0.18 -19.56 3.69
CA GLY A 26 -1.23 -19.20 3.87
C GLY A 26 -2.11 -20.40 4.25
N LEU A 27 -1.95 -21.52 3.53
CA LEU A 27 -2.68 -22.77 3.80
C LEU A 27 -2.28 -23.39 5.14
N PHE A 28 -1.00 -23.44 5.46
CA PHE A 28 -0.51 -23.95 6.74
C PHE A 28 -1.12 -23.17 7.92
N GLN A 29 -1.17 -21.84 7.82
CA GLN A 29 -1.76 -21.00 8.84
C GLN A 29 -3.29 -21.17 8.94
N ALA A 30 -3.96 -21.47 7.83
CA ALA A 30 -5.38 -21.81 7.80
C ALA A 30 -5.68 -23.16 8.47
N LEU A 31 -4.86 -24.19 8.19
CA LEU A 31 -5.00 -25.54 8.76
C LEU A 31 -4.68 -25.59 10.25
N LYS A 32 -3.77 -24.73 10.74
CA LYS A 32 -3.42 -24.61 12.16
C LYS A 32 -4.54 -23.98 13.00
N LYS A 33 -5.59 -23.45 12.38
CA LYS A 33 -6.68 -22.75 13.08
C LYS A 33 -7.53 -23.74 13.89
N SER A 34 -7.59 -23.53 15.21
CA SER A 34 -8.41 -24.36 16.11
C SER A 34 -9.91 -24.05 15.90
N PRO A 35 -10.82 -25.06 15.97
CA PRO A 35 -12.26 -24.86 15.77
C PRO A 35 -12.90 -23.86 16.76
N ASN A 36 -12.26 -23.56 17.90
CA ASN A 36 -12.71 -22.52 18.84
C ASN A 36 -12.39 -21.06 18.39
N GLU A 37 -11.54 -20.84 17.36
CA GLU A 37 -11.21 -19.52 16.80
C GLU A 37 -12.15 -19.09 15.63
N ALA A 38 -13.34 -19.70 15.53
CA ALA A 38 -14.25 -19.55 14.38
C ALA A 38 -15.17 -18.29 14.43
N ARG A 39 -14.87 -17.30 15.27
CA ARG A 39 -15.69 -16.09 15.39
C ARG A 39 -15.26 -15.05 14.35
N ALA A 40 -16.20 -14.34 13.72
CA ALA A 40 -15.91 -13.34 12.68
C ALA A 40 -14.92 -12.23 13.13
N GLU A 41 -14.93 -11.89 14.42
CA GLU A 41 -13.99 -10.94 15.03
C GLU A 41 -12.54 -11.44 15.00
N ASP A 42 -12.31 -12.74 15.20
CA ASP A 42 -10.96 -13.34 15.17
C ASP A 42 -10.40 -13.41 13.74
N PHE A 43 -11.27 -13.53 12.74
CA PHE A 43 -10.88 -13.49 11.33
C PHE A 43 -10.27 -12.13 10.95
N PHE A 44 -10.88 -11.03 11.42
CA PHE A 44 -10.43 -9.66 11.10
C PHE A 44 -9.37 -9.10 12.05
N THR A 45 -9.30 -9.57 13.30
CA THR A 45 -8.38 -9.01 14.32
C THR A 45 -7.24 -9.96 14.70
N GLY A 46 -7.21 -11.18 14.17
CA GLY A 46 -6.24 -12.21 14.55
C GLY A 46 -6.29 -12.57 16.03
N GLY A 47 -7.42 -12.34 16.70
CA GLY A 47 -7.60 -12.54 18.13
C GLY A 47 -6.71 -11.64 19.00
N ARG A 48 -6.22 -10.50 18.47
CA ARG A 48 -5.28 -9.59 19.15
C ARG A 48 -4.07 -10.30 19.76
N SER A 49 -3.55 -11.30 19.05
CA SER A 49 -2.50 -12.19 19.55
C SER A 49 -1.16 -12.00 18.83
N MET A 50 -1.09 -11.06 17.87
CA MET A 50 0.05 -10.94 16.97
C MET A 50 1.23 -10.22 17.64
N PRO A 51 2.47 -10.70 17.42
CA PRO A 51 3.68 -10.01 17.85
C PRO A 51 3.99 -8.80 16.95
N ALA A 52 4.67 -7.79 17.52
CA ALA A 52 4.94 -6.52 16.87
C ALA A 52 5.78 -6.63 15.58
N VAL A 53 6.76 -7.53 15.55
CA VAL A 53 7.72 -7.64 14.44
C VAL A 53 7.04 -8.14 13.14
N PRO A 54 6.33 -9.29 13.12
CA PRO A 54 5.56 -9.70 11.94
C PRO A 54 4.52 -8.69 11.50
N VAL A 55 3.84 -8.02 12.44
CA VAL A 55 2.89 -6.94 12.10
C VAL A 55 3.61 -5.77 11.43
N GLY A 56 4.75 -5.34 11.96
CA GLY A 56 5.55 -4.26 11.38
C GLY A 56 6.09 -4.58 9.99
N MET A 57 6.61 -5.80 9.79
CA MET A 57 7.00 -6.28 8.46
C MET A 57 5.78 -6.34 7.53
N SER A 58 4.65 -6.85 7.99
CA SER A 58 3.44 -6.90 7.18
C SER A 58 2.96 -5.51 6.76
N LEU A 59 2.90 -4.54 7.68
CA LEU A 59 2.64 -3.12 7.38
C LEU A 59 3.57 -2.61 6.27
N CYS A 60 4.87 -2.89 6.35
CA CYS A 60 5.86 -2.49 5.36
C CYS A 60 5.58 -3.11 3.98
N ALA A 61 5.26 -4.41 3.93
CA ALA A 61 5.04 -5.18 2.71
C ALA A 61 3.87 -4.63 1.91
N SER A 62 2.80 -4.25 2.61
CA SER A 62 1.56 -3.79 1.98
C SER A 62 1.62 -2.40 1.39
N PHE A 63 2.68 -1.67 1.67
CA PHE A 63 2.98 -0.44 0.96
C PHE A 63 3.96 -0.64 -0.17
N MET A 64 4.90 -1.57 -0.02
CA MET A 64 5.85 -1.95 -1.06
C MET A 64 5.16 -2.71 -2.19
N SER A 65 4.39 -2.01 -3.02
CA SER A 65 3.76 -2.59 -4.22
C SER A 65 4.73 -2.66 -5.40
N ALA A 66 4.34 -3.34 -6.49
CA ALA A 66 5.09 -3.29 -7.74
C ALA A 66 5.38 -1.86 -8.22
N ILE A 67 4.48 -0.91 -7.91
CA ILE A 67 4.66 0.53 -8.19
C ILE A 67 5.93 1.05 -7.53
N GLN A 68 6.20 0.71 -6.27
CA GLN A 68 7.43 1.12 -5.60
C GLN A 68 8.65 0.34 -6.11
N VAL A 69 8.46 -0.94 -6.43
CA VAL A 69 9.57 -1.80 -6.91
C VAL A 69 10.15 -1.30 -8.24
N LEU A 70 9.30 -0.83 -9.14
CA LEU A 70 9.72 -0.30 -10.44
C LEU A 70 9.95 1.22 -10.39
N GLY A 71 9.10 1.94 -9.66
CA GLY A 71 9.11 3.40 -9.60
C GLY A 71 10.27 3.97 -8.81
N VAL A 72 10.59 3.44 -7.63
CA VAL A 72 11.65 4.03 -6.77
C VAL A 72 13.03 4.01 -7.46
N PRO A 73 13.49 2.90 -8.07
CA PRO A 73 14.75 2.90 -8.81
C PRO A 73 14.75 3.87 -10.00
N SER A 74 13.63 3.98 -10.72
CA SER A 74 13.44 4.90 -11.85
C SER A 74 13.49 6.38 -11.42
N GLU A 75 12.88 6.71 -10.29
CA GLU A 75 12.95 8.05 -9.73
C GLU A 75 14.35 8.37 -9.19
N ALA A 76 15.01 7.40 -8.55
CA ALA A 76 16.38 7.57 -8.07
C ALA A 76 17.39 7.76 -9.21
N SER A 77 17.21 7.09 -10.36
CA SER A 77 18.07 7.33 -11.53
C SER A 77 17.84 8.73 -12.13
N ARG A 78 16.58 9.18 -12.22
CA ARG A 78 16.21 10.48 -12.85
C ARG A 78 16.41 11.70 -11.96
N TYR A 79 16.18 11.57 -10.66
CA TYR A 79 16.19 12.68 -9.70
C TYR A 79 17.24 12.53 -8.58
N GLY A 80 17.96 11.42 -8.51
CA GLY A 80 19.01 11.18 -7.52
C GLY A 80 18.49 10.75 -6.14
N PHE A 81 19.35 10.83 -5.14
CA PHE A 81 19.08 10.38 -3.77
C PHE A 81 18.11 11.28 -2.98
N LYS A 82 17.70 12.43 -3.51
CA LYS A 82 16.62 13.28 -2.94
C LYS A 82 15.41 12.46 -2.48
N PHE A 83 15.00 11.45 -3.25
CA PHE A 83 13.83 10.62 -2.93
C PHE A 83 13.92 9.95 -1.54
N LEU A 84 15.14 9.70 -1.02
CA LEU A 84 15.33 9.15 0.33
C LEU A 84 14.79 10.06 1.44
N TYR A 85 14.61 11.37 1.20
CA TYR A 85 13.91 12.24 2.16
C TYR A 85 12.46 11.82 2.42
N MET A 86 11.86 11.00 1.55
CA MET A 86 10.57 10.35 1.82
C MET A 86 10.62 9.48 3.09
N CYS A 87 11.77 8.87 3.40
CA CYS A 87 11.95 8.09 4.63
C CYS A 87 11.83 8.97 5.89
N LEU A 88 12.31 10.21 5.83
CA LEU A 88 12.14 11.16 6.93
C LEU A 88 10.67 11.57 7.08
N GLY A 89 9.98 11.88 5.98
CA GLY A 89 8.54 12.15 5.99
C GLY A 89 7.73 10.99 6.57
N GLN A 90 8.06 9.76 6.18
CA GLN A 90 7.47 8.54 6.75
C GLN A 90 7.77 8.38 8.25
N SER A 91 8.97 8.73 8.71
CA SER A 91 9.35 8.66 10.13
C SER A 91 8.55 9.63 11.00
N ILE A 92 8.32 10.84 10.50
CA ILE A 92 7.42 11.82 11.14
C ILE A 92 6.01 11.23 11.22
N ASN A 93 5.49 10.69 10.12
CA ASN A 93 4.19 10.03 10.10
C ASN A 93 4.08 8.86 11.09
N SER A 94 5.06 7.95 11.12
CA SER A 94 5.08 6.77 11.99
C SER A 94 4.98 7.19 13.46
N THR A 95 5.70 8.25 13.83
CA THR A 95 5.65 8.85 15.17
C THR A 95 4.28 9.45 15.48
N LEU A 96 3.75 10.28 14.57
CA LEU A 96 2.41 10.87 14.72
C LEU A 96 1.33 9.79 14.84
N THR A 97 1.39 8.75 14.01
CA THR A 97 0.43 7.64 14.04
C THR A 97 0.53 6.88 15.36
N ALA A 98 1.73 6.55 15.83
CA ALA A 98 1.94 5.75 17.04
C ALA A 98 1.45 6.44 18.32
N PHE A 99 1.56 7.76 18.41
CA PHE A 99 1.20 8.52 19.61
C PHE A 99 -0.15 9.22 19.52
N LEU A 100 -0.58 9.65 18.33
CA LEU A 100 -1.81 10.43 18.15
C LEU A 100 -3.00 9.57 17.72
N PHE A 101 -2.86 8.78 16.66
CA PHE A 101 -4.00 8.06 16.06
C PHE A 101 -4.19 6.66 16.67
N LEU A 102 -3.10 5.91 16.83
CA LEU A 102 -3.14 4.52 17.29
C LEU A 102 -3.81 4.34 18.66
N PRO A 103 -3.50 5.14 19.70
CA PRO A 103 -4.10 4.94 21.03
C PRO A 103 -5.62 5.09 21.03
N VAL A 104 -6.15 6.01 20.21
CA VAL A 104 -7.59 6.23 20.04
C VAL A 104 -8.24 4.94 19.54
N PHE A 105 -7.76 4.39 18.42
CA PHE A 105 -8.32 3.18 17.84
C PHE A 105 -8.14 1.94 18.71
N TYR A 106 -6.97 1.78 19.32
CA TYR A 106 -6.63 0.62 20.13
C TYR A 106 -7.51 0.52 21.39
N ARG A 107 -7.67 1.62 22.14
CA ARG A 107 -8.43 1.64 23.40
C ARG A 107 -9.94 1.58 23.19
N MET A 108 -10.46 2.15 22.10
CA MET A 108 -11.89 2.00 21.75
C MET A 108 -12.25 0.59 21.31
N GLY A 109 -11.26 -0.21 20.88
CA GLY A 109 -11.45 -1.58 20.48
C GLY A 109 -12.35 -1.76 19.24
N ILE A 110 -12.42 -0.74 18.37
CA ILE A 110 -13.21 -0.80 17.14
C ILE A 110 -12.54 -1.66 16.07
N THR A 111 -13.36 -2.30 15.23
CA THR A 111 -12.90 -3.15 14.11
C THR A 111 -12.80 -2.39 12.80
N SER A 112 -13.61 -1.34 12.61
CA SER A 112 -13.57 -0.42 11.46
C SER A 112 -13.24 1.01 11.91
N THR A 113 -12.33 1.69 11.23
CA THR A 113 -12.02 3.11 11.47
C THR A 113 -13.23 4.00 11.21
N ASN A 114 -14.08 3.66 10.25
CA ASN A 114 -15.30 4.42 9.97
C ASN A 114 -16.33 4.33 11.11
N GLN A 115 -16.23 3.31 11.97
CA GLN A 115 -17.06 3.22 13.17
C GLN A 115 -16.80 4.39 14.12
N TYR A 116 -15.56 4.90 14.18
CA TYR A 116 -15.25 6.14 14.91
C TYR A 116 -16.05 7.32 14.36
N LEU A 117 -16.05 7.50 13.04
CA LEU A 117 -16.82 8.56 12.37
C LEU A 117 -18.33 8.44 12.66
N LYS A 118 -18.86 7.20 12.75
CA LYS A 118 -20.24 6.95 13.18
C LYS A 118 -20.51 7.50 14.58
N MET A 119 -19.62 7.21 15.53
CA MET A 119 -19.78 7.64 16.91
C MET A 119 -19.65 9.16 17.06
N ARG A 120 -18.80 9.80 16.23
CA ARG A 120 -18.53 11.24 16.32
C ARG A 120 -19.50 12.13 15.54
N PHE A 121 -19.87 11.74 14.32
CA PHE A 121 -20.63 12.56 13.36
C PHE A 121 -21.88 11.86 12.80
N GLY A 122 -22.15 10.62 13.24
CA GLY A 122 -23.33 9.86 12.84
C GLY A 122 -23.13 8.98 11.60
N ARG A 123 -24.19 8.23 11.26
CA ARG A 123 -24.16 7.16 10.23
C ARG A 123 -23.81 7.66 8.83
N GLY A 124 -24.21 8.87 8.46
CA GLY A 124 -23.90 9.41 7.13
C GLY A 124 -22.39 9.54 6.88
N MET A 125 -21.64 10.01 7.89
CA MET A 125 -20.19 10.19 7.75
C MET A 125 -19.45 8.86 7.69
N GLN A 126 -19.94 7.84 8.43
CA GLN A 126 -19.44 6.47 8.32
C GLN A 126 -19.61 5.91 6.90
N LEU A 127 -20.79 6.07 6.30
CA LEU A 127 -21.06 5.57 4.95
C LEU A 127 -20.19 6.29 3.91
N LEU A 128 -20.04 7.61 4.03
CA LEU A 128 -19.19 8.40 3.15
C LEU A 128 -17.72 7.94 3.23
N GLY A 129 -17.18 7.79 4.45
CA GLY A 129 -15.83 7.26 4.65
C GLY A 129 -15.65 5.82 4.12
N SER A 130 -16.68 4.98 4.26
CA SER A 130 -16.68 3.60 3.75
C SER A 130 -16.66 3.55 2.23
N ILE A 131 -17.52 4.31 1.56
CA ILE A 131 -17.58 4.39 0.09
C ILE A 131 -16.27 4.94 -0.46
N GLN A 132 -15.77 6.03 0.13
CA GLN A 132 -14.52 6.66 -0.30
C GLN A 132 -13.32 5.71 -0.12
N PHE A 133 -13.27 4.96 0.99
CA PHE A 133 -12.26 3.92 1.20
C PHE A 133 -12.34 2.81 0.15
N LEU A 134 -13.54 2.30 -0.15
CA LEU A 134 -13.72 1.25 -1.16
C LEU A 134 -13.24 1.72 -2.53
N VAL A 135 -13.64 2.92 -2.96
CA VAL A 135 -13.20 3.52 -4.23
C VAL A 135 -11.69 3.75 -4.24
N ALA A 136 -11.10 4.21 -3.12
CA ALA A 136 -9.65 4.39 -3.01
C ALA A 136 -8.88 3.07 -3.19
N THR A 137 -9.40 2.01 -2.57
CA THR A 137 -8.76 0.71 -2.47
C THR A 137 -8.82 -0.05 -3.80
N VAL A 138 -9.97 -0.01 -4.49
CA VAL A 138 -10.10 -0.57 -5.85
C VAL A 138 -9.06 0.05 -6.78
N ARG A 139 -8.96 1.39 -6.81
CA ARG A 139 -8.02 2.10 -7.68
C ARG A 139 -6.56 1.78 -7.38
N LYS A 140 -6.16 1.72 -6.09
CA LYS A 140 -4.80 1.35 -5.69
C LYS A 140 -4.43 -0.06 -6.16
N THR A 141 -5.35 -1.00 -6.03
CA THR A 141 -5.13 -2.41 -6.40
C THR A 141 -5.01 -2.56 -7.92
N SER A 142 -5.84 -1.84 -8.68
CA SER A 142 -5.77 -1.77 -10.15
C SER A 142 -4.43 -1.27 -10.69
N LEU A 143 -3.91 -0.19 -10.12
CA LEU A 143 -2.63 0.39 -10.56
C LEU A 143 -1.45 -0.57 -10.32
N CYS A 144 -1.50 -1.36 -9.23
CA CYS A 144 -0.46 -2.35 -8.94
C CYS A 144 -0.46 -3.48 -9.98
N SER A 145 -1.64 -3.97 -10.37
CA SER A 145 -1.76 -5.00 -11.41
C SER A 145 -1.31 -4.51 -12.78
N LEU A 146 -1.58 -3.24 -13.12
CA LEU A 146 -1.08 -2.62 -14.35
C LEU A 146 0.46 -2.53 -14.35
N THR A 147 1.06 -2.19 -13.21
CA THR A 147 2.53 -2.12 -13.10
C THR A 147 3.18 -3.48 -13.34
N LEU A 148 2.57 -4.57 -12.87
CA LEU A 148 3.07 -5.92 -13.14
C LEU A 148 3.07 -6.29 -14.63
N PHE A 149 2.22 -5.68 -15.45
CA PHE A 149 2.29 -5.90 -16.90
C PHE A 149 3.62 -5.40 -17.50
N THR A 150 4.17 -4.32 -16.94
CA THR A 150 5.43 -3.73 -17.41
C THR A 150 6.65 -4.62 -17.15
N THR A 151 6.52 -5.65 -16.31
CA THR A 151 7.60 -6.65 -16.10
C THR A 151 7.64 -7.70 -17.21
N GLY A 152 6.80 -7.62 -18.24
CA GLY A 152 6.81 -8.53 -19.40
C GLY A 152 5.90 -9.77 -19.28
N LEU A 153 5.11 -9.87 -18.21
CA LEU A 153 4.10 -10.93 -18.08
C LEU A 153 2.80 -10.57 -18.82
N ASN A 154 2.09 -11.58 -19.32
CA ASN A 154 0.75 -11.36 -19.87
C ASN A 154 -0.19 -10.79 -18.80
N MET A 155 -0.81 -9.63 -19.12
CA MET A 155 -1.67 -8.88 -18.18
C MET A 155 -2.77 -9.76 -17.58
N TRP A 156 -3.44 -10.55 -18.40
CA TRP A 156 -4.57 -11.38 -17.98
C TRP A 156 -4.14 -12.50 -17.05
N VAL A 157 -3.03 -13.18 -17.38
CA VAL A 157 -2.49 -14.28 -16.56
C VAL A 157 -2.03 -13.75 -15.21
N SER A 158 -1.32 -12.63 -15.17
CA SER A 158 -0.86 -11.99 -13.93
C SER A 158 -2.05 -11.56 -13.05
N LEU A 159 -3.07 -10.95 -13.67
CA LEU A 159 -4.23 -10.44 -12.95
C LEU A 159 -5.10 -11.56 -12.36
N PHE A 160 -5.44 -12.58 -13.15
CA PHE A 160 -6.24 -13.71 -12.65
C PHE A 160 -5.46 -14.56 -11.64
N SER A 161 -4.18 -14.83 -11.87
CA SER A 161 -3.35 -15.58 -10.90
C SER A 161 -3.25 -14.86 -9.56
N THR A 162 -2.98 -13.54 -9.57
CA THR A 162 -2.89 -12.74 -8.33
C THR A 162 -4.22 -12.75 -7.60
N GLY A 163 -5.33 -12.52 -8.32
CA GLY A 163 -6.68 -12.51 -7.75
C GLY A 163 -7.08 -13.84 -7.12
N ILE A 164 -6.82 -14.96 -7.81
CA ILE A 164 -7.13 -16.30 -7.31
C ILE A 164 -6.28 -16.62 -6.08
N ILE A 165 -4.95 -16.47 -6.17
CA ILE A 165 -4.04 -16.79 -5.07
C ILE A 165 -4.38 -15.94 -3.84
N CYS A 166 -4.51 -14.61 -4.00
CA CYS A 166 -4.91 -13.72 -2.91
C CYS A 166 -6.26 -14.11 -2.31
N THR A 167 -7.27 -14.40 -3.13
CA THR A 167 -8.59 -14.77 -2.62
C THR A 167 -8.51 -16.06 -1.82
N LEU A 168 -7.81 -17.09 -2.32
CA LEU A 168 -7.71 -18.38 -1.66
C LEU A 168 -7.04 -18.29 -0.28
N TYR A 169 -5.83 -17.72 -0.17
CA TYR A 169 -5.17 -17.68 1.14
C TYR A 169 -5.80 -16.66 2.10
N THR A 170 -6.39 -15.57 1.59
CA THR A 170 -7.07 -14.57 2.44
C THR A 170 -8.37 -15.13 3.01
N THR A 171 -9.16 -15.85 2.21
CA THR A 171 -10.42 -16.46 2.67
C THR A 171 -10.19 -17.61 3.65
N LEU A 172 -9.17 -18.44 3.42
CA LEU A 172 -8.86 -19.58 4.27
C LEU A 172 -8.12 -19.18 5.56
N GLY A 173 -7.18 -18.23 5.49
CA GLY A 173 -6.24 -17.96 6.56
C GLY A 173 -6.51 -16.70 7.42
N GLY A 174 -7.32 -15.76 6.93
CA GLY A 174 -7.59 -14.48 7.61
C GLY A 174 -6.34 -13.63 7.83
N VAL A 175 -6.42 -12.63 8.72
CA VAL A 175 -5.33 -11.65 8.92
C VAL A 175 -4.01 -12.27 9.39
N LYS A 176 -4.04 -13.37 10.17
CA LYS A 176 -2.82 -14.06 10.61
C LYS A 176 -2.03 -14.62 9.42
N ALA A 177 -2.71 -15.24 8.45
CA ALA A 177 -2.06 -15.79 7.27
C ALA A 177 -1.45 -14.69 6.39
N VAL A 178 -2.22 -13.62 6.15
CA VAL A 178 -1.76 -12.46 5.36
C VAL A 178 -0.48 -11.87 5.97
N ILE A 179 -0.41 -11.73 7.30
CA ILE A 179 0.79 -11.20 7.97
C ILE A 179 2.01 -12.09 7.75
N TRP A 180 1.88 -13.41 7.85
CA TRP A 180 3.03 -14.31 7.66
C TRP A 180 3.47 -14.42 6.20
N THR A 181 2.53 -14.37 5.24
CA THR A 181 2.89 -14.32 3.82
C THR A 181 3.62 -13.02 3.48
N ASP A 182 3.21 -11.90 4.07
CA ASP A 182 3.88 -10.61 3.88
C ASP A 182 5.32 -10.60 4.41
N VAL A 183 5.58 -11.27 5.53
CA VAL A 183 6.93 -11.40 6.11
C VAL A 183 7.86 -12.10 5.11
N PHE A 184 7.41 -13.20 4.53
CA PHE A 184 8.17 -13.92 3.51
C PHE A 184 8.40 -13.04 2.27
N GLN A 185 7.36 -12.34 1.82
CA GLN A 185 7.41 -11.46 0.65
C GLN A 185 8.42 -10.32 0.81
N ILE A 186 8.51 -9.69 1.97
CA ILE A 186 9.55 -8.67 2.23
C ILE A 186 10.96 -9.22 2.08
N ILE A 187 11.21 -10.42 2.59
CA ILE A 187 12.53 -11.05 2.53
C ILE A 187 12.90 -11.29 1.05
N VAL A 188 11.96 -11.79 0.26
CA VAL A 188 12.13 -11.96 -1.19
C VAL A 188 12.45 -10.62 -1.85
N MET A 189 11.65 -9.59 -1.58
CA MET A 189 11.84 -8.25 -2.15
C MET A 189 13.22 -7.67 -1.84
N PHE A 190 13.65 -7.73 -0.58
CA PHE A 190 14.97 -7.25 -0.18
C PHE A 190 16.09 -8.04 -0.85
N SER A 191 15.94 -9.37 -0.95
CA SER A 191 16.94 -10.23 -1.61
C SER A 191 17.12 -9.90 -3.10
N GLY A 192 16.05 -9.57 -3.82
CA GLY A 192 16.15 -9.19 -5.23
C GLY A 192 16.82 -7.84 -5.43
N PHE A 193 16.51 -6.83 -4.61
CA PHE A 193 17.21 -5.54 -4.69
C PHE A 193 18.70 -5.67 -4.37
N VAL A 194 19.06 -6.47 -3.36
CA VAL A 194 20.46 -6.74 -3.04
C VAL A 194 21.15 -7.45 -4.21
N ALA A 195 20.54 -8.48 -4.80
CA ALA A 195 21.11 -9.18 -5.95
C ALA A 195 21.37 -8.25 -7.14
N ILE A 196 20.40 -7.40 -7.47
CA ILE A 196 20.50 -6.43 -8.57
C ILE A 196 21.57 -5.38 -8.27
N SER A 197 21.61 -4.84 -7.05
CA SER A 197 22.60 -3.85 -6.63
C SER A 197 24.01 -4.40 -6.69
N VAL A 198 24.25 -5.61 -6.17
CA VAL A 198 25.58 -6.24 -6.15
C VAL A 198 26.05 -6.53 -7.58
N HIS A 199 25.23 -7.21 -8.39
CA HIS A 199 25.65 -7.58 -9.74
C HIS A 199 25.84 -6.36 -10.63
N GLY A 200 24.91 -5.40 -10.59
CA GLY A 200 25.05 -4.15 -11.34
C GLY A 200 26.29 -3.34 -10.94
N THR A 201 26.62 -3.30 -9.64
CA THR A 201 27.84 -2.61 -9.16
C THR A 201 29.11 -3.27 -9.69
N VAL A 202 29.15 -4.60 -9.75
CA VAL A 202 30.29 -5.34 -10.31
C VAL A 202 30.47 -5.02 -11.80
N LEU A 203 29.38 -4.97 -12.58
CA LEU A 203 29.45 -4.65 -14.01
C LEU A 203 29.94 -3.22 -14.30
N VAL A 204 29.64 -2.26 -13.43
CA VAL A 204 30.12 -0.88 -13.56
C VAL A 204 31.62 -0.75 -13.20
N GLY A 205 32.22 -1.76 -12.55
CA GLY A 205 33.63 -1.73 -12.12
C GLY A 205 33.81 -1.45 -10.62
N GLY A 206 32.77 -1.63 -9.81
CA GLY A 206 32.84 -1.57 -8.35
C GLY A 206 32.14 -0.37 -7.71
N PRO A 207 31.92 -0.40 -6.38
CA PRO A 207 31.12 0.60 -5.67
C PRO A 207 31.73 1.99 -5.68
N ALA A 208 33.07 2.10 -5.65
CA ALA A 208 33.76 3.38 -5.72
C ALA A 208 33.49 4.09 -7.07
N ARG A 209 33.50 3.33 -8.17
CA ARG A 209 33.22 3.88 -9.50
C ARG A 209 31.77 4.29 -9.67
N VAL A 210 30.82 3.50 -9.14
CA VAL A 210 29.40 3.87 -9.11
C VAL A 210 29.21 5.19 -8.36
N LEU A 211 29.84 5.35 -7.19
CA LEU A 211 29.71 6.55 -6.37
C LEU A 211 30.33 7.77 -7.05
N GLU A 212 31.50 7.61 -7.69
CA GLU A 212 32.16 8.67 -8.47
C GLU A 212 31.26 9.14 -9.63
N ILE A 213 30.72 8.19 -10.40
CA ILE A 213 29.79 8.49 -11.50
C ILE A 213 28.53 9.20 -10.97
N ALA A 214 27.97 8.71 -9.86
CA ALA A 214 26.79 9.30 -9.24
C ALA A 214 27.05 10.73 -8.74
N ASN A 215 28.23 10.99 -8.18
CA ASN A 215 28.62 12.32 -7.72
C ASN A 215 28.80 13.29 -8.90
N ASN A 216 29.52 12.86 -9.95
CA ASN A 216 29.71 13.67 -11.16
C ASN A 216 28.40 13.93 -11.91
N GLY A 217 27.48 12.96 -11.90
CA GLY A 217 26.12 13.09 -12.44
C GLY A 217 25.16 13.89 -11.55
N SER A 218 25.63 14.50 -10.45
CA SER A 218 24.82 15.26 -9.49
C SER A 218 23.68 14.45 -8.83
N ARG A 219 23.83 13.12 -8.74
CA ARG A 219 22.79 12.22 -8.17
C ARG A 219 22.88 12.08 -6.66
N ILE A 220 23.99 12.49 -6.06
CA ILE A 220 24.16 12.62 -4.61
C ILE A 220 23.80 14.05 -4.22
N ASN A 221 22.50 14.35 -4.19
CA ASN A 221 21.97 15.72 -4.15
C ASN A 221 21.21 16.05 -2.86
N PHE A 222 21.75 15.63 -1.71
CA PHE A 222 21.17 15.92 -0.39
C PHE A 222 21.17 17.42 -0.04
N ASN A 223 22.06 18.22 -0.61
CA ASN A 223 22.26 19.63 -0.21
C ASN A 223 21.23 20.61 -0.77
N ASN A 224 20.24 20.16 -1.54
CA ASN A 224 19.21 21.04 -2.10
C ASN A 224 18.00 21.13 -1.15
N PHE A 225 17.86 22.30 -0.51
CA PHE A 225 16.78 22.68 0.40
C PHE A 225 15.88 23.76 -0.20
N ASP A 226 15.73 23.78 -1.53
CA ASP A 226 14.90 24.77 -2.21
C ASP A 226 13.47 24.74 -1.70
N VAL A 227 12.91 25.92 -1.43
CA VAL A 227 11.56 26.09 -0.89
C VAL A 227 10.51 26.15 -2.01
N ASP A 228 10.93 26.13 -3.28
CA ASP A 228 10.01 26.20 -4.42
C ASP A 228 9.07 24.98 -4.44
N PRO A 229 7.75 25.17 -4.23
CA PRO A 229 6.81 24.06 -4.17
C PRO A 229 6.49 23.46 -5.56
N ARG A 230 6.98 24.07 -6.65
CA ARG A 230 6.81 23.60 -8.03
C ARG A 230 7.77 22.47 -8.40
N GLN A 231 8.94 22.42 -7.74
CA GLN A 231 9.87 21.32 -7.93
C GLN A 231 9.22 20.02 -7.44
N ARG A 232 9.32 18.96 -8.25
CA ARG A 232 8.71 17.66 -7.95
C ARG A 232 9.20 17.12 -6.60
N TYR A 233 10.52 17.14 -6.40
CA TYR A 233 11.18 16.70 -5.17
C TYR A 233 12.08 17.77 -4.58
N THR A 234 11.69 18.23 -3.41
CA THR A 234 12.51 19.04 -2.51
C THR A 234 12.53 18.37 -1.15
N PHE A 235 13.43 18.81 -0.28
CA PHE A 235 13.39 18.40 1.13
C PHE A 235 11.99 18.61 1.72
N TRP A 236 11.35 19.75 1.45
CA TRP A 236 10.03 20.10 1.99
C TRP A 236 8.89 19.27 1.38
N SER A 237 8.89 19.02 0.07
CA SER A 237 7.80 18.25 -0.55
C SER A 237 7.81 16.79 -0.08
N LEU A 238 9.00 16.21 0.10
CA LEU A 238 9.16 14.82 0.54
C LEU A 238 8.99 14.65 2.05
N THR A 239 9.41 15.63 2.86
CA THR A 239 9.23 15.55 4.32
C THR A 239 7.82 15.96 4.73
N VAL A 240 7.37 17.19 4.41
CA VAL A 240 6.08 17.73 4.86
C VAL A 240 4.94 17.16 4.04
N GLY A 241 5.01 17.26 2.71
CA GLY A 241 3.99 16.69 1.81
C GLY A 241 3.91 15.17 1.96
N GLY A 242 5.07 14.51 1.94
CA GLY A 242 5.19 13.07 2.21
C GLY A 242 4.61 12.69 3.58
N ALA A 243 4.96 13.37 4.68
CA ALA A 243 4.41 13.05 6.01
C ALA A 243 2.88 13.07 6.03
N MET A 244 2.23 14.06 5.41
CA MET A 244 0.77 14.14 5.37
C MET A 244 0.13 13.03 4.54
N VAL A 245 0.72 12.75 3.37
CA VAL A 245 0.31 11.65 2.50
C VAL A 245 0.41 10.32 3.26
N TRP A 246 1.52 10.06 3.94
CA TRP A 246 1.70 8.84 4.72
C TRP A 246 0.84 8.80 5.98
N LEU A 247 0.58 9.92 6.63
CA LEU A 247 -0.31 10.03 7.79
C LEU A 247 -1.75 9.65 7.45
N SER A 248 -2.22 10.02 6.28
CA SER A 248 -3.53 9.57 5.80
C SER A 248 -3.59 8.05 5.61
N MET A 249 -2.45 7.43 5.31
CA MET A 249 -2.35 6.01 5.01
C MET A 249 -2.08 5.13 6.22
N TYR A 250 -1.32 5.59 7.21
CA TYR A 250 -1.06 4.82 8.42
C TYR A 250 -2.02 5.21 9.55
N GLY A 251 -2.39 6.48 9.64
CA GLY A 251 -3.22 7.01 10.73
C GLY A 251 -4.67 6.61 10.65
N VAL A 252 -5.28 6.58 9.46
CA VAL A 252 -6.75 6.47 9.33
C VAL A 252 -7.22 5.41 8.33
N ASN A 253 -6.33 4.91 7.47
CA ASN A 253 -6.69 3.91 6.48
C ASN A 253 -6.97 2.55 7.15
N GLN A 254 -8.16 2.01 6.88
CA GLN A 254 -8.63 0.77 7.48
C GLN A 254 -7.63 -0.39 7.36
N ALA A 255 -6.99 -0.55 6.20
CA ALA A 255 -6.08 -1.65 5.96
C ALA A 255 -4.90 -1.68 6.94
N GLN A 256 -4.35 -0.51 7.27
CA GLN A 256 -3.22 -0.40 8.18
C GLN A 256 -3.67 -0.41 9.63
N VAL A 257 -4.76 0.29 9.93
CA VAL A 257 -5.32 0.32 11.29
C VAL A 257 -5.64 -1.08 11.78
N GLN A 258 -6.29 -1.89 10.95
CA GLN A 258 -6.66 -3.26 11.27
C GLN A 258 -5.46 -4.15 11.65
N ARG A 259 -4.28 -3.88 11.10
CA ARG A 259 -3.07 -4.68 11.34
C ARG A 259 -2.42 -4.35 12.66
N TYR A 260 -2.16 -3.08 12.97
CA TYR A 260 -1.52 -2.76 14.24
C TYR A 260 -2.45 -2.98 15.44
N ILE A 261 -3.79 -2.87 15.30
CA ILE A 261 -4.72 -3.25 16.37
C ILE A 261 -4.83 -4.76 16.62
N SER A 262 -4.23 -5.59 15.75
CA SER A 262 -4.11 -7.05 15.96
C SER A 262 -2.99 -7.43 16.94
N CYS A 263 -2.19 -6.46 17.38
CA CYS A 263 -1.18 -6.67 18.41
C CYS A 263 -1.81 -6.95 19.78
N ARG A 264 -1.06 -7.59 20.68
CA ARG A 264 -1.53 -7.92 22.04
C ARG A 264 -1.67 -6.72 22.95
N THR A 265 -0.79 -5.74 22.78
CA THR A 265 -0.72 -4.54 23.62
C THR A 265 -0.57 -3.30 22.76
N GLU A 266 -1.03 -2.16 23.28
CA GLU A 266 -0.88 -0.85 22.63
C GLU A 266 0.60 -0.55 22.35
N ARG A 267 1.47 -0.84 23.32
CA ARG A 267 2.93 -0.68 23.18
C ARG A 267 3.50 -1.56 22.06
N GLN A 268 3.03 -2.81 21.92
CA GLN A 268 3.43 -3.65 20.79
C GLN A 268 2.93 -3.13 19.45
N ALA A 269 1.72 -2.56 19.40
CA ALA A 269 1.19 -1.91 18.20
C ALA A 269 2.05 -0.69 17.80
N GLN A 270 2.50 0.12 18.77
CA GLN A 270 3.44 1.23 18.53
C GLN A 270 4.78 0.73 18.02
N TRP A 271 5.35 -0.30 18.66
CA TRP A 271 6.59 -0.94 18.18
C TRP A 271 6.44 -1.49 16.76
N ALA A 272 5.28 -2.03 16.39
CA ALA A 272 5.04 -2.50 15.02
C ALA A 272 5.17 -1.37 13.99
N LEU A 273 4.70 -0.15 14.30
CA LEU A 273 4.88 1.02 13.42
C LEU A 273 6.34 1.44 13.29
N PHE A 274 7.14 1.34 14.36
CA PHE A 274 8.57 1.62 14.28
C PHE A 274 9.35 0.53 13.51
N VAL A 275 9.00 -0.74 13.69
CA VAL A 275 9.56 -1.84 12.87
C VAL A 275 9.21 -1.63 11.40
N ASN A 276 7.98 -1.24 11.10
CA ASN A 276 7.56 -0.85 9.75
C ASN A 276 8.44 0.27 9.19
N GLN A 277 8.70 1.33 9.97
CA GLN A 277 9.55 2.43 9.53
C GLN A 277 10.96 1.96 9.14
N VAL A 278 11.59 1.13 9.97
CA VAL A 278 12.92 0.58 9.67
C VAL A 278 12.88 -0.27 8.41
N GLY A 279 11.88 -1.14 8.26
CA GLY A 279 11.70 -1.98 7.08
C GLY A 279 11.55 -1.16 5.79
N LEU A 280 10.73 -0.10 5.82
CA LEU A 280 10.56 0.80 4.67
C LEU A 280 11.86 1.51 4.30
N CYS A 281 12.60 2.03 5.29
CA CYS A 281 13.89 2.69 5.04
C CYS A 281 14.89 1.74 4.38
N LEU A 282 14.95 0.49 4.82
CA LEU A 282 15.84 -0.51 4.25
C LEU A 282 15.45 -0.84 2.79
N ILE A 283 14.17 -1.09 2.53
CA ILE A 283 13.70 -1.45 1.18
C ILE A 283 13.83 -0.26 0.22
N VAL A 284 13.33 0.92 0.59
CA VAL A 284 13.45 2.14 -0.23
C VAL A 284 14.91 2.52 -0.45
N GLY A 285 15.74 2.38 0.59
CA GLY A 285 17.19 2.57 0.50
C GLY A 285 17.82 1.63 -0.53
N SER A 286 17.53 0.33 -0.45
CA SER A 286 18.03 -0.66 -1.41
C SER A 286 17.54 -0.41 -2.84
N ALA A 287 16.29 0.00 -3.02
CA ALA A 287 15.72 0.34 -4.32
C ALA A 287 16.36 1.62 -4.91
N ALA A 288 16.62 2.63 -4.07
CA ALA A 288 17.32 3.84 -4.51
C ALA A 288 18.77 3.54 -4.92
N ILE A 289 19.46 2.64 -4.19
CA ILE A 289 20.79 2.16 -4.59
C ILE A 289 20.73 1.48 -5.96
N CYS A 290 19.76 0.60 -6.21
CA CYS A 290 19.55 0.03 -7.55
C CYS A 290 19.40 1.12 -8.62
N GLY A 291 18.65 2.18 -8.34
CA GLY A 291 18.47 3.30 -9.27
C GLY A 291 19.76 4.05 -9.60
N ILE A 292 20.64 4.24 -8.61
CA ILE A 292 21.95 4.87 -8.83
C ILE A 292 22.90 3.95 -9.60
N VAL A 293 22.92 2.65 -9.28
CA VAL A 293 23.69 1.66 -10.04
C VAL A 293 23.22 1.61 -11.49
N MET A 294 21.91 1.63 -11.72
CA MET A 294 21.30 1.69 -13.04
C MET A 294 21.68 2.97 -13.80
N PHE A 295 21.68 4.13 -13.14
CA PHE A 295 22.18 5.38 -13.73
C PHE A 295 23.66 5.27 -14.11
N ALA A 296 24.50 4.72 -13.23
CA ALA A 296 25.92 4.58 -13.48
C ALA A 296 26.23 3.62 -14.65
N TYR A 297 25.42 2.57 -14.82
CA TYR A 297 25.50 1.66 -15.96
C TYR A 297 25.09 2.34 -17.27
N TYR A 298 24.01 3.13 -17.26
CA TYR A 298 23.48 3.81 -18.45
C TYR A 298 24.02 5.23 -18.70
N ILE A 299 25.09 5.66 -18.01
CA ILE A 299 25.58 7.04 -18.12
C ILE A 299 25.86 7.48 -19.56
N ASN A 300 26.36 6.57 -20.40
CA ASN A 300 26.74 6.87 -21.79
C ASN A 300 25.59 6.72 -22.81
N CYS A 301 24.53 6.01 -22.44
CA CYS A 301 23.39 5.75 -23.31
C CYS A 301 22.14 5.51 -22.48
N ASP A 302 21.37 6.58 -22.28
CA ASP A 302 20.09 6.50 -21.60
C ASP A 302 19.05 5.75 -22.47
N PRO A 303 18.55 4.58 -22.04
CA PRO A 303 17.62 3.77 -22.83
C PRO A 303 16.29 4.48 -23.11
N LEU A 304 15.87 5.43 -22.26
CA LEU A 304 14.62 6.19 -22.49
C LEU A 304 14.80 7.19 -23.62
N LYS A 305 15.87 7.98 -23.57
CA LYS A 305 16.15 8.99 -24.60
C LYS A 305 16.60 8.37 -25.93
N SER A 306 17.23 7.20 -25.88
CA SER A 306 17.60 6.46 -27.09
C SER A 306 16.42 5.71 -27.74
N GLY A 307 15.20 5.81 -27.18
CA GLY A 307 14.00 5.14 -27.68
C GLY A 307 13.99 3.61 -27.51
N LYS A 308 14.89 3.05 -26.69
CA LYS A 308 14.90 1.61 -26.37
C LYS A 308 13.75 1.23 -25.42
N ILE A 309 13.36 2.15 -24.54
CA ILE A 309 12.18 2.04 -23.69
C ILE A 309 11.23 3.22 -23.94
N SER A 310 9.92 2.97 -23.87
CA SER A 310 8.89 3.99 -24.13
C SER A 310 8.45 4.76 -22.88
N ALA A 311 8.72 4.23 -21.69
CA ALA A 311 8.25 4.79 -20.43
C ALA A 311 9.28 4.63 -19.30
N PRO A 312 9.34 5.57 -18.33
CA PRO A 312 10.26 5.49 -17.20
C PRO A 312 10.06 4.24 -16.31
N ASP A 313 8.85 3.69 -16.24
CA ASP A 313 8.59 2.51 -15.41
C ASP A 313 9.25 1.23 -15.97
N LEU A 314 9.72 1.26 -17.23
CA LEU A 314 10.41 0.16 -17.90
C LEU A 314 11.93 0.15 -17.69
N TYR A 315 12.50 1.15 -17.01
CA TYR A 315 13.93 1.20 -16.71
C TYR A 315 14.40 -0.05 -15.97
N MET A 316 13.72 -0.39 -14.88
CA MET A 316 14.15 -1.49 -14.01
C MET A 316 13.98 -2.88 -14.65
N PRO A 317 12.83 -3.21 -15.29
CA PRO A 317 12.72 -4.48 -16.03
C PRO A 317 13.75 -4.62 -17.16
N TYR A 318 14.00 -3.54 -17.91
CA TYR A 318 15.00 -3.53 -18.97
C TYR A 318 16.40 -3.78 -18.42
N PHE A 319 16.78 -3.07 -17.35
CA PHE A 319 18.07 -3.22 -16.69
C PHE A 319 18.32 -4.64 -16.19
N VAL A 320 17.33 -5.27 -15.54
CA VAL A 320 17.44 -6.62 -14.99
C VAL A 320 17.66 -7.67 -16.08
N LEU A 321 16.91 -7.58 -17.18
CA LEU A 321 17.04 -8.51 -18.32
C LEU A 321 18.39 -8.36 -19.04
N GLU A 322 18.94 -7.14 -19.03
CA GLU A 322 20.24 -6.86 -19.63
C GLU A 322 21.39 -7.41 -18.77
N ILE A 323 21.45 -7.05 -17.48
CA ILE A 323 22.57 -7.42 -16.60
C ILE A 323 22.63 -8.92 -16.30
N PHE A 324 21.48 -9.60 -16.20
CA PHE A 324 21.42 -11.02 -15.86
C PHE A 324 21.28 -11.94 -17.07
N LYS A 325 21.58 -11.46 -18.28
CA LYS A 325 21.49 -12.27 -19.52
C LYS A 325 22.23 -13.61 -19.43
N SER A 326 23.34 -13.68 -18.69
CA SER A 326 24.17 -14.87 -18.50
C SER A 326 23.83 -15.68 -17.24
N HIS A 327 22.93 -15.20 -16.38
CA HIS A 327 22.64 -15.77 -15.06
C HIS A 327 21.12 -16.07 -14.93
N PRO A 328 20.64 -17.18 -15.52
CA PRO A 328 19.23 -17.54 -15.47
C PRO A 328 18.75 -17.76 -14.03
N GLY A 329 17.52 -17.35 -13.73
CA GLY A 329 16.90 -17.43 -12.39
C GLY A 329 16.87 -16.10 -11.64
N PHE A 330 17.87 -15.22 -11.82
CA PHE A 330 17.89 -13.88 -11.21
C PHE A 330 16.82 -12.93 -11.78
N PRO A 331 16.55 -12.89 -13.10
CA PRO A 331 15.38 -12.19 -13.62
C PRO A 331 14.07 -12.71 -13.02
N GLY A 332 13.98 -14.03 -12.79
CA GLY A 332 12.86 -14.64 -12.05
C GLY A 332 12.73 -14.17 -10.60
N LEU A 333 13.86 -13.96 -9.91
CA LEU A 333 13.88 -13.38 -8.56
C LEU A 333 13.36 -11.95 -8.55
N PHE A 334 13.73 -11.12 -9.52
CA PHE A 334 13.18 -9.76 -9.68
C PHE A 334 11.68 -9.79 -9.95
N LEU A 335 11.23 -10.69 -10.84
CA LEU A 335 9.81 -10.89 -11.09
C LEU A 335 9.06 -11.30 -9.82
N ALA A 336 9.67 -12.20 -9.02
CA ALA A 336 9.15 -12.57 -7.71
C ALA A 336 9.08 -11.39 -6.74
N CYS A 337 10.04 -10.45 -6.77
CA CYS A 337 10.00 -9.24 -5.95
C CYS A 337 8.83 -8.33 -6.31
N ALA A 338 8.68 -8.01 -7.60
CA ALA A 338 7.59 -7.16 -8.08
C ALA A 338 6.23 -7.78 -7.74
N TYR A 339 6.07 -9.08 -7.96
CA TYR A 339 4.84 -9.80 -7.70
C TYR A 339 4.54 -9.96 -6.20
N SER A 340 5.56 -10.19 -5.37
CA SER A 340 5.45 -10.22 -3.90
C SER A 340 4.82 -8.93 -3.37
N GLY A 341 5.29 -7.78 -3.86
CA GLY A 341 4.75 -6.48 -3.47
C GLY A 341 3.27 -6.31 -3.87
N THR A 342 2.89 -6.76 -5.06
CA THR A 342 1.49 -6.71 -5.50
C THR A 342 0.60 -7.69 -4.73
N LEU A 343 1.05 -8.92 -4.47
CA LEU A 343 0.31 -9.90 -3.65
C LEU A 343 0.03 -9.36 -2.24
N SER A 344 1.02 -8.76 -1.59
CA SER A 344 0.83 -8.14 -0.26
C SER A 344 -0.18 -7.00 -0.32
N THR A 345 -0.06 -6.13 -1.32
CA THR A 345 -0.98 -4.99 -1.48
C THR A 345 -2.40 -5.46 -1.76
N ALA A 346 -2.57 -6.44 -2.66
CA ALA A 346 -3.87 -6.96 -3.08
C ALA A 346 -4.58 -7.69 -1.94
N SER A 347 -3.91 -8.60 -1.23
CA SER A 347 -4.51 -9.30 -0.09
C SER A 347 -4.92 -8.36 1.04
N THR A 348 -4.12 -7.34 1.30
CA THR A 348 -4.39 -6.31 2.30
C THR A 348 -5.62 -5.49 1.95
N SER A 349 -5.68 -5.02 0.71
CA SER A 349 -6.85 -4.33 0.15
C SER A 349 -8.11 -5.20 0.26
N ILE A 350 -8.04 -6.45 -0.20
CA ILE A 350 -9.18 -7.38 -0.19
C ILE A 350 -9.68 -7.64 1.24
N ASN A 351 -8.76 -7.92 2.17
CA ASN A 351 -9.13 -8.16 3.56
C ASN A 351 -9.77 -6.92 4.21
N ALA A 352 -9.24 -5.72 3.94
CA ALA A 352 -9.79 -4.48 4.46
C ALA A 352 -11.17 -4.16 3.85
N MET A 353 -11.35 -4.36 2.55
CA MET A 353 -12.65 -4.20 1.88
C MET A 353 -13.69 -5.18 2.46
N ALA A 354 -13.31 -6.44 2.69
CA ALA A 354 -14.18 -7.41 3.33
C ALA A 354 -14.60 -6.98 4.74
N ALA A 355 -13.67 -6.43 5.53
CA ALA A 355 -13.95 -5.92 6.88
C ALA A 355 -14.91 -4.72 6.86
N VAL A 356 -14.67 -3.73 5.99
CA VAL A 356 -15.55 -2.55 5.83
C VAL A 356 -16.93 -2.95 5.37
N THR A 357 -17.02 -3.81 4.34
CA THR A 357 -18.31 -4.24 3.81
C THR A 357 -19.11 -5.02 4.86
N MET A 358 -18.46 -5.85 5.68
CA MET A 358 -19.13 -6.57 6.76
C MET A 358 -19.61 -5.69 7.91
N GLU A 359 -18.75 -4.79 8.41
CA GLU A 359 -19.07 -3.99 9.59
C GLU A 359 -19.86 -2.73 9.27
N ASP A 360 -19.61 -2.13 8.11
CA ASP A 360 -20.18 -0.83 7.75
C ASP A 360 -21.40 -0.96 6.84
N LEU A 361 -21.46 -1.92 5.90
CA LEU A 361 -22.56 -2.05 4.95
C LEU A 361 -23.57 -3.15 5.34
N LEU A 362 -23.08 -4.35 5.67
CA LEU A 362 -23.90 -5.56 5.84
C LEU A 362 -24.35 -5.84 7.27
N LYS A 363 -24.01 -5.01 8.25
CA LYS A 363 -24.36 -5.25 9.68
C LYS A 363 -25.87 -5.42 9.95
N HIS A 364 -26.74 -4.99 9.03
CA HIS A 364 -28.20 -5.16 9.10
C HIS A 364 -28.77 -6.21 8.12
N PHE A 365 -27.97 -6.74 7.19
CA PHE A 365 -28.40 -7.75 6.24
C PHE A 365 -27.83 -9.12 6.63
N HIS A 366 -28.48 -10.22 6.24
CA HIS A 366 -28.12 -11.57 6.71
C HIS A 366 -26.64 -11.88 6.42
N ARG A 367 -25.86 -12.17 7.48
CA ARG A 367 -24.42 -12.51 7.41
C ARG A 367 -24.24 -13.87 6.74
N SER A 368 -24.22 -13.90 5.42
CA SER A 368 -23.92 -15.10 4.64
C SER A 368 -22.49 -15.05 4.10
N LEU A 369 -21.77 -16.17 4.18
CA LEU A 369 -20.50 -16.41 3.49
C LEU A 369 -20.60 -16.09 1.99
N PHE A 370 -21.77 -16.30 1.39
CA PHE A 370 -22.05 -15.96 -0.01
C PHE A 370 -21.92 -14.45 -0.29
N SER A 371 -22.29 -13.60 0.66
CA SER A 371 -22.18 -12.13 0.50
C SER A 371 -20.72 -11.65 0.53
N LEU A 372 -19.82 -12.37 1.21
CA LEU A 372 -18.37 -12.12 1.16
C LEU A 372 -17.79 -12.49 -0.20
N PHE A 373 -18.13 -13.68 -0.70
CA PHE A 373 -17.66 -14.13 -2.01
C PHE A 373 -18.16 -13.22 -3.14
N LEU A 374 -19.43 -12.82 -3.09
CA LEU A 374 -20.03 -11.93 -4.09
C LEU A 374 -19.40 -10.52 -4.06
N SER A 375 -19.14 -9.97 -2.87
CA SER A 375 -18.47 -8.67 -2.75
C SER A 375 -17.01 -8.73 -3.20
N ALA A 376 -16.25 -9.77 -2.83
CA ALA A 376 -14.89 -9.98 -3.31
C ALA A 376 -14.82 -10.11 -4.84
N PHE A 377 -15.77 -10.84 -5.45
CA PHE A 377 -15.88 -10.97 -6.91
C PHE A 377 -16.19 -9.64 -7.60
N LEU A 378 -17.15 -8.86 -7.08
CA LEU A 378 -17.50 -7.53 -7.60
C LEU A 378 -16.34 -6.53 -7.49
N TYR A 379 -15.57 -6.57 -6.39
CA TYR A 379 -14.37 -5.75 -6.25
C TYR A 379 -13.26 -6.20 -7.21
N GLY A 380 -13.12 -7.50 -7.45
CA GLY A 380 -12.21 -8.05 -8.46
C GLY A 380 -12.50 -7.51 -9.86
N ILE A 381 -13.76 -7.52 -10.29
CA ILE A 381 -14.20 -6.95 -11.57
C ILE A 381 -13.95 -5.44 -11.62
N SER A 382 -14.29 -4.72 -10.56
CA SER A 382 -14.05 -3.26 -10.50
C SER A 382 -12.56 -2.93 -10.60
N CYS A 383 -11.68 -3.76 -10.03
CA CYS A 383 -10.25 -3.59 -10.15
C CYS A 383 -9.76 -3.78 -11.59
N ILE A 384 -10.36 -4.71 -12.35
CA ILE A 384 -10.03 -4.95 -13.76
C ILE A 384 -10.40 -3.73 -14.61
N THR A 385 -11.62 -3.20 -14.43
CA THR A 385 -12.08 -2.04 -15.20
C THR A 385 -11.20 -0.82 -14.96
N VAL A 386 -10.84 -0.55 -13.71
CA VAL A 386 -9.98 0.61 -13.38
C VAL A 386 -8.54 0.40 -13.84
N ALA A 387 -8.03 -0.84 -13.89
CA ALA A 387 -6.69 -1.12 -14.43
C ALA A 387 -6.64 -0.86 -15.94
N ALA A 388 -7.66 -1.30 -16.69
CA ALA A 388 -7.78 -1.04 -18.12
C ALA A 388 -8.00 0.45 -18.44
N LEU A 389 -8.70 1.20 -17.58
CA LEU A 389 -8.84 2.64 -17.75
C LEU A 389 -7.52 3.37 -17.43
N SER A 390 -6.77 2.90 -16.43
CA SER A 390 -5.48 3.49 -16.03
C SER A 390 -4.39 3.28 -17.08
N SER A 391 -4.48 2.24 -17.93
CA SER A 391 -3.53 2.03 -19.03
C SER A 391 -3.68 3.05 -20.17
N LEU A 392 -4.74 3.85 -20.17
CA LEU A 392 -4.94 4.93 -21.14
C LEU A 392 -4.32 6.27 -20.69
N LEU A 393 -3.74 6.33 -19.48
CA LEU A 393 -3.16 7.55 -18.92
C LEU A 393 -1.63 7.50 -19.05
N ASP A 394 -1.03 8.49 -19.73
CA ASP A 394 0.44 8.61 -19.94
C ASP A 394 1.24 9.04 -18.70
N TRP A 395 0.73 8.77 -17.50
CA TRP A 395 1.37 9.22 -16.26
C TRP A 395 2.39 8.19 -15.81
N GLY A 396 3.52 8.67 -15.26
CA GLY A 396 4.42 7.78 -14.51
C GLY A 396 3.65 7.10 -13.37
N VAL A 397 3.73 5.77 -13.28
CA VAL A 397 2.81 4.99 -12.46
C VAL A 397 2.94 5.33 -10.97
N LEU A 398 4.16 5.62 -10.50
CA LEU A 398 4.42 6.05 -9.12
C LEU A 398 3.76 7.40 -8.80
N GLN A 399 3.89 8.39 -9.70
CA GLN A 399 3.26 9.70 -9.54
C GLN A 399 1.75 9.58 -9.50
N GLY A 400 1.16 8.87 -10.46
CA GLY A 400 -0.28 8.64 -10.52
C GLY A 400 -0.80 8.04 -9.21
N SER A 401 -0.07 7.06 -8.65
CA SER A 401 -0.41 6.43 -7.37
C SER A 401 -0.43 7.41 -6.19
N PHE A 402 0.63 8.22 -6.02
CA PHE A 402 0.70 9.17 -4.92
C PHE A 402 -0.29 10.33 -5.05
N THR A 403 -0.52 10.84 -6.27
CA THR A 403 -1.55 11.87 -6.54
C THR A 403 -2.91 11.37 -6.12
N VAL A 404 -3.31 10.20 -6.60
CA VAL A 404 -4.55 9.52 -6.25
C VAL A 404 -4.68 9.34 -4.73
N MET A 405 -3.59 8.90 -4.10
CA MET A 405 -3.56 8.64 -2.66
C MET A 405 -3.78 9.93 -1.87
N GLY A 406 -3.12 11.03 -2.25
CA GLY A 406 -3.30 12.33 -1.63
C GLY A 406 -4.71 12.90 -1.82
N VAL A 407 -5.24 12.86 -3.05
CA VAL A 407 -6.57 13.40 -3.40
C VAL A 407 -7.68 12.71 -2.62
N VAL A 408 -7.59 11.38 -2.48
CA VAL A 408 -8.67 10.61 -1.87
C VAL A 408 -8.48 10.48 -0.36
N SER A 409 -7.25 10.34 0.13
CA SER A 409 -7.00 10.07 1.55
C SER A 409 -6.86 11.36 2.37
N GLY A 410 -6.42 12.46 1.75
CA GLY A 410 -6.24 13.77 2.40
C GLY A 410 -7.54 14.31 3.04
N PRO A 411 -8.68 14.34 2.34
CA PRO A 411 -9.94 14.79 2.92
C PRO A 411 -10.41 13.94 4.12
N ILE A 412 -10.26 12.61 4.03
CA ILE A 412 -10.61 11.70 5.14
C ILE A 412 -9.76 12.00 6.37
N LEU A 413 -8.44 12.14 6.19
CA LEU A 413 -7.53 12.50 7.28
C LEU A 413 -7.99 13.78 7.98
N GLY A 414 -8.42 14.79 7.21
CA GLY A 414 -8.94 16.04 7.76
C GLY A 414 -10.17 15.85 8.65
N VAL A 415 -11.11 14.98 8.27
CA VAL A 415 -12.29 14.69 9.10
C VAL A 415 -11.91 13.94 10.37
N PHE A 416 -10.97 13.02 10.32
CA PHE A 416 -10.48 12.35 11.53
C PHE A 416 -9.76 13.33 12.46
N ILE A 417 -8.94 14.24 11.93
CA ILE A 417 -8.29 15.29 12.71
C ILE A 417 -9.36 16.16 13.39
N LEU A 418 -10.37 16.62 12.65
CA LEU A 418 -11.51 17.35 13.21
C LEU A 418 -12.23 16.55 14.31
N GLY A 419 -12.43 15.25 14.11
CA GLY A 419 -13.10 14.39 15.07
C GLY A 419 -12.32 14.21 16.37
N MET A 420 -11.01 13.96 16.26
CA MET A 420 -10.13 13.56 17.37
C MET A 420 -9.55 14.73 18.16
N PHE A 421 -9.29 15.86 17.48
CA PHE A 421 -8.56 16.99 18.07
C PHE A 421 -9.39 18.26 18.24
N PHE A 422 -10.60 18.33 17.68
CA PHE A 422 -11.44 19.54 17.77
C PHE A 422 -12.81 19.23 18.39
N PRO A 423 -13.05 19.61 19.66
CA PRO A 423 -14.32 19.31 20.33
C PRO A 423 -15.47 20.12 19.74
N ALA A 424 -15.19 21.34 19.26
CA ALA A 424 -16.18 22.26 18.72
C ALA A 424 -16.83 21.75 17.42
N THR A 425 -16.19 20.82 16.70
CA THR A 425 -16.67 20.38 15.38
C THR A 425 -18.02 19.68 15.47
N ASN A 426 -18.99 20.16 14.69
CA ASN A 426 -20.30 19.55 14.56
C ASN A 426 -20.44 18.72 13.28
N ARG A 427 -21.58 18.05 13.11
CA ARG A 427 -21.83 17.20 11.93
C ARG A 427 -21.78 18.00 10.62
N LEU A 428 -22.39 19.19 10.57
CA LEU A 428 -22.44 20.02 9.36
C LEU A 428 -21.05 20.52 8.95
N GLY A 429 -20.22 20.91 9.92
CA GLY A 429 -18.83 21.27 9.69
C GLY A 429 -18.01 20.11 9.13
N ALA A 430 -18.16 18.90 9.67
CA ALA A 430 -17.46 17.73 9.14
C ALA A 430 -17.88 17.39 7.69
N PHE A 431 -19.17 17.49 7.35
CA PHE A 431 -19.67 17.25 5.98
C PHE A 431 -19.24 18.34 4.98
N SER A 432 -19.36 19.61 5.35
CA SER A 432 -18.92 20.72 4.50
C SER A 432 -17.40 20.68 4.29
N GLY A 433 -16.63 20.42 5.34
CA GLY A 433 -15.18 20.24 5.27
C GLY A 433 -14.79 19.19 4.25
N ILE A 434 -15.29 17.94 4.37
CA ILE A 434 -14.90 16.85 3.46
C ILE A 434 -15.28 17.11 2.00
N ILE A 435 -16.44 17.73 1.75
CA ILE A 435 -16.89 18.09 0.39
C ILE A 435 -15.92 19.11 -0.20
N VAL A 436 -15.62 20.20 0.52
CA VAL A 436 -14.70 21.23 0.02
C VAL A 436 -13.30 20.67 -0.16
N GLY A 437 -12.80 19.88 0.79
CA GLY A 437 -11.48 19.27 0.66
C GLY A 437 -11.37 18.32 -0.53
N PHE A 438 -12.42 17.54 -0.80
CA PHE A 438 -12.47 16.69 -1.99
C PHE A 438 -12.51 17.53 -3.28
N CYS A 439 -13.35 18.57 -3.36
CA CYS A 439 -13.42 19.47 -4.51
C CYS A 439 -12.08 20.17 -4.79
N VAL A 440 -11.42 20.71 -3.75
CA VAL A 440 -10.10 21.34 -3.88
C VAL A 440 -9.07 20.34 -4.39
N SER A 441 -9.04 19.14 -3.82
CA SER A 441 -8.09 18.11 -4.23
C SER A 441 -8.30 17.62 -5.67
N MET A 442 -9.56 17.49 -6.11
CA MET A 442 -9.91 17.11 -7.47
C MET A 442 -9.57 18.23 -8.47
N TRP A 443 -9.86 19.48 -8.12
CA TRP A 443 -9.49 20.64 -8.94
C TRP A 443 -7.97 20.67 -9.17
N LEU A 444 -7.17 20.51 -8.12
CA LEU A 444 -5.71 20.48 -8.23
C LEU A 444 -5.21 19.33 -9.09
N ALA A 445 -5.73 18.13 -8.88
CA ALA A 445 -5.33 16.95 -9.66
C ALA A 445 -5.63 17.13 -11.15
N ILE A 446 -6.85 17.57 -11.48
CA ILE A 446 -7.28 17.82 -12.86
C ILE A 446 -6.45 18.95 -13.48
N GLY A 447 -6.24 20.05 -12.76
CA GLY A 447 -5.43 21.18 -13.22
C GLY A 447 -3.98 20.78 -13.53
N SER A 448 -3.35 19.98 -12.65
CA SER A 448 -2.00 19.44 -12.89
C SER A 448 -1.90 18.46 -14.05
N THR A 449 -3.03 17.87 -14.45
CA THR A 449 -3.10 16.97 -15.62
C THR A 449 -3.10 17.77 -16.92
N PHE A 450 -3.92 18.82 -16.98
CA PHE A 450 -4.07 19.64 -18.18
C PHE A 450 -2.86 20.56 -18.40
N TYR A 451 -2.18 20.95 -17.32
CA TYR A 451 -1.02 21.83 -17.35
C TYR A 451 0.17 21.16 -16.66
N PRO A 452 0.78 20.13 -17.31
CA PRO A 452 1.91 19.42 -16.73
C PRO A 452 3.13 20.35 -16.63
N PRO A 453 3.90 20.30 -15.52
CA PRO A 453 5.13 21.09 -15.39
C PRO A 453 6.20 20.62 -16.40
N SER A 454 7.05 21.55 -16.85
CA SER A 454 8.19 21.22 -17.73
C SER A 454 9.23 20.35 -17.01
N GLU A 455 10.05 19.60 -17.76
CA GLU A 455 11.11 18.75 -17.18
C GLU A 455 12.10 19.55 -16.32
N GLU A 456 12.39 20.79 -16.72
CA GLU A 456 13.22 21.72 -15.97
C GLU A 456 12.56 22.14 -14.65
N THR A 457 11.26 22.47 -14.68
CA THR A 457 10.49 22.81 -13.48
C THR A 457 10.38 21.61 -12.52
N MET A 458 10.28 20.40 -13.05
CA MET A 458 10.28 19.17 -12.25
C MET A 458 11.65 18.86 -11.62
N GLY A 459 12.73 19.45 -12.13
CA GLY A 459 14.10 19.21 -11.67
C GLY A 459 14.67 17.87 -12.14
N VAL A 460 14.31 17.42 -13.35
CA VAL A 460 14.91 16.21 -13.96
C VAL A 460 16.38 16.49 -14.25
N LEU A 461 17.29 15.69 -13.71
CA LEU A 461 18.72 15.90 -13.94
C LEU A 461 19.15 15.28 -15.28
N HIS A 462 20.16 15.87 -15.92
CA HIS A 462 20.63 15.51 -17.26
C HIS A 462 21.18 14.08 -17.40
N SER A 463 20.84 13.44 -18.51
CA SER A 463 21.35 12.15 -18.99
C SER A 463 21.84 12.27 -20.43
N PHE A 464 22.82 11.44 -20.82
CA PHE A 464 23.57 11.55 -22.08
C PHE A 464 23.17 10.49 -23.11
N ILE A 465 23.35 10.80 -24.41
CA ILE A 465 23.07 9.90 -25.56
C ILE A 465 24.35 9.69 -26.41
N ASP A 466 25.46 10.33 -26.03
CA ASP A 466 26.64 10.55 -26.89
C ASP A 466 27.31 9.28 -27.42
N ARG A 467 27.05 8.12 -26.81
CA ARG A 467 27.60 6.81 -27.23
C ARG A 467 26.54 5.70 -27.32
N CYS A 468 25.29 6.02 -27.62
CA CYS A 468 24.36 4.99 -28.02
C CYS A 468 24.82 4.38 -29.36
N GLY A 469 25.16 3.08 -29.35
CA GLY A 469 25.50 2.35 -30.59
C GLY A 469 24.42 2.55 -31.66
N PRO A 470 24.76 2.49 -32.96
CA PRO A 470 23.80 2.79 -34.01
C PRO A 470 22.63 1.83 -33.91
N SER A 471 21.45 2.35 -33.54
CA SER A 471 20.20 1.68 -33.85
C SER A 471 20.18 1.56 -35.37
N ASN A 472 20.06 0.35 -35.92
CA ASN A 472 19.80 0.10 -37.36
C ASN A 472 18.44 0.71 -37.73
N ILE A 473 18.42 2.03 -37.81
CA ILE A 473 17.37 2.83 -38.41
C ILE A 473 18.05 3.32 -39.67
N THR A 474 17.66 2.76 -40.81
CA THR A 474 17.96 3.33 -42.11
C THR A 474 17.40 4.74 -42.10
N LEU A 475 18.26 5.72 -41.81
CA LEU A 475 18.00 7.13 -42.08
C LEU A 475 17.99 7.24 -43.60
N ASN A 476 16.81 7.10 -44.21
CA ASN A 476 16.59 7.59 -45.56
C ASN A 476 16.76 9.10 -45.50
N SER A 477 17.98 9.54 -45.77
CA SER A 477 18.31 10.95 -45.96
C SER A 477 17.70 11.42 -47.28
N SER A 478 16.44 11.84 -47.22
CA SER A 478 15.90 12.85 -48.13
C SER A 478 15.83 14.16 -47.36
N PRO A 479 16.53 15.23 -47.78
CA PRO A 479 16.46 16.52 -47.12
C PRO A 479 15.13 17.18 -47.47
N THR A 480 14.10 16.92 -46.66
CA THR A 480 12.89 17.77 -46.61
C THR A 480 13.05 18.72 -45.44
N PRO A 481 13.07 20.05 -45.66
CA PRO A 481 13.22 21.03 -44.60
C PRO A 481 11.86 21.21 -43.89
N ASP A 482 11.40 20.20 -43.15
CA ASP A 482 10.34 20.40 -42.17
C ASP A 482 10.99 20.70 -40.82
N GLN A 483 11.45 21.94 -40.73
CA GLN A 483 11.57 22.66 -39.48
C GLN A 483 10.17 22.72 -38.82
N HIS A 484 9.80 21.69 -38.07
CA HIS A 484 9.10 21.93 -36.82
C HIS A 484 10.14 22.12 -35.71
N SER A 485 10.94 23.16 -35.91
CA SER A 485 11.26 24.05 -34.81
C SER A 485 9.92 24.43 -34.17
N ILE A 486 9.54 23.74 -33.09
CA ILE A 486 8.83 24.44 -32.03
C ILE A 486 9.85 25.45 -31.55
N SER A 487 9.83 26.62 -32.20
CA SER A 487 10.25 27.86 -31.59
C SER A 487 9.55 27.90 -30.26
N VAL A 488 10.24 27.45 -29.20
CA VAL A 488 9.92 27.86 -27.85
C VAL A 488 9.88 29.39 -27.96
N PRO A 489 8.72 30.03 -27.77
CA PRO A 489 8.73 31.46 -27.69
C PRO A 489 9.66 31.79 -26.52
N LEU A 490 10.76 32.49 -26.81
CA LEU A 490 11.54 33.24 -25.82
C LEU A 490 10.68 34.41 -25.30
N LEU A 491 9.49 34.08 -24.82
CA LEU A 491 8.69 34.91 -23.95
C LEU A 491 9.11 34.48 -22.54
N PRO A 492 9.56 35.40 -21.67
CA PRO A 492 9.56 35.12 -20.24
C PRO A 492 8.10 34.90 -19.89
N ASN A 493 7.67 33.65 -19.88
CA ASN A 493 6.27 33.35 -19.77
C ASN A 493 5.90 33.54 -18.31
N ASN A 494 5.53 34.78 -18.00
CA ASN A 494 4.75 35.18 -16.86
C ASN A 494 3.33 34.58 -17.01
N GLN A 495 3.26 33.27 -17.28
CA GLN A 495 2.04 32.48 -17.28
C GLN A 495 1.46 32.63 -15.89
N GLY A 496 0.29 33.28 -15.82
CA GLY A 496 -0.29 33.82 -14.59
C GLY A 496 -0.32 32.85 -13.42
N GLY A 497 -0.50 33.38 -12.21
CA GLY A 497 -0.38 32.64 -10.94
C GLY A 497 -1.09 31.30 -10.88
N LEU A 498 -2.18 31.09 -11.63
CA LEU A 498 -2.91 29.82 -11.70
C LEU A 498 -2.11 28.68 -12.36
N HIS A 499 -1.33 28.96 -13.41
CA HIS A 499 -0.51 27.94 -14.08
C HIS A 499 0.66 27.49 -13.19
N ASN A 500 1.27 28.44 -12.48
CA ASN A 500 2.26 28.16 -11.45
C ASN A 500 1.69 27.32 -10.30
N PHE A 501 0.40 27.47 -9.98
CA PHE A 501 -0.27 26.70 -8.94
C PHE A 501 -0.51 25.23 -9.35
N TYR A 502 -0.79 24.96 -10.62
CA TYR A 502 -0.91 23.59 -11.15
C TYR A 502 0.44 22.88 -11.30
N SER A 503 1.54 23.63 -11.39
CA SER A 503 2.89 23.09 -11.41
C SER A 503 3.38 22.61 -10.03
N MET A 504 2.57 22.73 -8.98
CA MET A 504 2.93 22.32 -7.61
C MET A 504 3.11 20.80 -7.51
N SER A 505 4.08 20.36 -6.70
CA SER A 505 4.31 18.94 -6.44
C SER A 505 3.07 18.24 -5.90
N TYR A 506 2.73 17.10 -6.51
CA TYR A 506 1.57 16.28 -6.17
C TYR A 506 1.56 15.81 -4.70
N LEU A 507 2.72 15.78 -4.03
CA LEU A 507 2.84 15.43 -2.62
C LEU A 507 2.14 16.43 -1.70
N TYR A 508 1.94 17.67 -2.14
CA TYR A 508 1.23 18.69 -1.37
C TYR A 508 -0.29 18.61 -1.50
N PHE A 509 -0.83 17.88 -2.48
CA PHE A 509 -2.28 17.81 -2.71
C PHE A 509 -3.00 17.24 -1.49
N GLY A 510 -2.44 16.20 -0.86
CA GLY A 510 -2.97 15.64 0.38
C GLY A 510 -2.98 16.65 1.53
N ALA A 511 -1.89 17.40 1.71
CA ALA A 511 -1.77 18.41 2.77
C ALA A 511 -2.77 19.57 2.57
N MET A 512 -2.93 20.05 1.34
CA MET A 512 -3.92 21.10 1.02
C MET A 512 -5.36 20.61 1.19
N ALA A 513 -5.65 19.37 0.78
CA ALA A 513 -6.94 18.75 1.00
C ALA A 513 -7.25 18.62 2.50
N THR A 514 -6.32 18.11 3.30
CA THR A 514 -6.50 18.00 4.76
C THR A 514 -6.70 19.37 5.42
N SER A 515 -5.89 20.36 5.03
CA SER A 515 -5.96 21.71 5.60
C SER A 515 -7.28 22.40 5.26
N SER A 516 -7.76 22.29 4.02
CA SER A 516 -9.06 22.85 3.62
C SER A 516 -10.22 22.19 4.36
N VAL A 517 -10.20 20.87 4.58
CA VAL A 517 -11.20 20.19 5.42
C VAL A 517 -11.22 20.77 6.83
N VAL A 518 -10.05 20.91 7.47
CA VAL A 518 -9.95 21.40 8.85
C VAL A 518 -10.43 22.85 8.95
N ILE A 519 -9.97 23.74 8.07
CA ILE A 519 -10.33 25.16 8.08
C ILE A 519 -11.83 25.35 7.86
N VAL A 520 -12.37 24.79 6.77
CA VAL A 520 -13.80 24.93 6.44
C VAL A 520 -14.67 24.26 7.50
N GLY A 521 -14.26 23.07 7.95
CA GLY A 521 -15.02 22.33 8.95
C GLY A 521 -15.09 23.04 10.28
N LEU A 522 -14.05 23.76 10.70
CA LEU A 522 -14.08 24.61 11.88
C LEU A 522 -14.95 25.85 11.68
N ILE A 523 -14.77 26.59 10.58
CA ILE A 523 -15.56 27.79 10.28
C ILE A 523 -17.06 27.48 10.28
N VAL A 524 -17.47 26.44 9.54
CA VAL A 524 -18.88 26.04 9.46
C VAL A 524 -19.39 25.53 10.81
N SER A 525 -18.56 24.82 11.59
CA SER A 525 -18.96 24.38 12.93
C SER A 525 -19.22 25.54 13.89
N TYR A 526 -18.40 26.58 13.85
CA TYR A 526 -18.63 27.78 14.65
C TYR A 526 -19.83 28.57 14.16
N ALA A 527 -20.03 28.68 12.85
CA ALA A 527 -21.16 29.40 12.26
C ALA A 527 -22.52 28.71 12.49
N THR A 528 -22.56 27.37 12.48
CA THR A 528 -23.81 26.59 12.63
C THR A 528 -24.09 26.12 14.05
N GLY A 529 -23.26 26.54 15.02
CA GLY A 529 -23.36 26.15 16.43
C GLY A 529 -22.38 25.05 16.81
N ALA A 530 -21.35 25.43 17.58
CA ALA A 530 -20.30 24.51 18.01
C ALA A 530 -20.85 23.40 18.93
N THR A 531 -20.32 22.19 18.77
CA THR A 531 -20.70 21.06 19.64
C THR A 531 -20.15 21.29 21.04
N LYS A 532 -21.03 21.32 22.05
CA LYS A 532 -20.60 21.39 23.46
C LYS A 532 -19.94 20.07 23.86
N ARG A 533 -18.89 20.16 24.67
CA ARG A 533 -18.08 19.02 25.10
C ARG A 533 -18.88 17.95 25.85
N SER A 534 -19.95 18.34 26.55
CA SER A 534 -20.85 17.44 27.30
C SER A 534 -21.59 16.43 26.43
N HIS A 535 -21.76 16.70 25.12
CA HIS A 535 -22.46 15.78 24.21
C HIS A 535 -21.53 14.73 23.56
N ILE A 536 -20.22 14.82 23.81
CA ILE A 536 -19.23 13.91 23.22
C ILE A 536 -18.93 12.81 24.23
N LYS A 537 -19.12 11.55 23.82
CA LYS A 537 -18.80 10.39 24.67
C LYS A 537 -17.30 10.37 25.02
N GLU A 538 -16.99 9.99 26.25
CA GLU A 538 -15.61 9.91 26.73
C GLU A 538 -14.78 8.89 25.95
N GLY A 539 -13.58 9.29 25.55
CA GLY A 539 -12.63 8.45 24.79
C GLY A 539 -12.69 8.62 23.28
N LEU A 540 -13.56 9.50 22.75
CA LEU A 540 -13.51 9.88 21.33
C LEU A 540 -12.47 10.97 21.02
N LEU A 541 -12.14 11.80 22.01
CA LEU A 541 -11.15 12.85 21.88
C LEU A 541 -9.82 12.36 22.45
N TRP A 542 -8.73 12.73 21.79
CA TRP A 542 -7.42 12.15 22.08
C TRP A 542 -6.97 12.38 23.53
N TRP A 543 -7.19 13.59 24.07
CA TRP A 543 -6.83 13.93 25.45
C TRP A 543 -7.69 13.26 26.53
N ASP A 544 -8.79 12.60 26.16
CA ASP A 544 -9.62 11.86 27.11
C ASP A 544 -9.04 10.49 27.45
N LEU A 545 -8.12 9.99 26.62
CA LEU A 545 -7.55 8.66 26.75
C LEU A 545 -6.72 8.51 28.02
N ASN A 546 -6.06 9.57 28.48
CA ASN A 546 -5.24 9.58 29.70
C ASN A 546 -6.07 9.42 30.99
N LYS A 547 -7.41 9.52 30.92
CA LYS A 547 -8.29 9.28 32.07
C LYS A 547 -8.69 7.80 32.23
N LYS A 548 -8.35 6.94 31.26
CA LYS A 548 -8.61 5.49 31.27
C LYS A 548 -7.30 4.72 31.29
N GLU A 549 -6.68 4.59 32.47
CA GLU A 549 -5.80 3.46 32.79
C GLU A 549 -6.59 2.25 33.32
N VAL A 550 -7.90 2.17 33.06
CA VAL A 550 -8.75 1.07 33.54
C VAL A 550 -8.92 0.01 32.45
N GLU A 551 -8.20 -1.09 32.67
CA GLU A 551 -8.43 -2.47 32.23
C GLU A 551 -9.33 -2.69 31.01
N VAL A 552 -8.71 -3.11 29.90
CA VAL A 552 -9.42 -3.86 28.86
C VAL A 552 -9.89 -5.17 29.49
N PRO A 553 -11.21 -5.45 29.59
CA PRO A 553 -11.67 -6.64 30.29
C PRO A 553 -11.30 -7.89 29.48
N SER A 554 -10.28 -8.62 29.97
CA SER A 554 -10.07 -10.00 29.57
C SER A 554 -11.25 -10.83 30.08
N LYS A 555 -12.24 -11.10 29.23
CA LYS A 555 -13.39 -11.93 29.60
C LYS A 555 -12.91 -13.32 30.07
N ARG A 556 -13.15 -13.56 31.36
CA ARG A 556 -13.25 -14.86 32.08
C ARG A 556 -12.35 -15.98 31.57
N ARG A 557 -11.13 -16.05 32.11
CA ARG A 557 -10.48 -17.34 32.36
C ARG A 557 -11.23 -18.02 33.51
N VAL A 558 -11.96 -19.09 33.22
CA VAL A 558 -12.37 -20.04 34.26
C VAL A 558 -11.06 -20.63 34.80
N SER A 559 -10.72 -20.25 36.03
CA SER A 559 -9.60 -20.84 36.75
C SER A 559 -9.99 -22.27 37.12
N MET A 560 -9.57 -23.26 36.34
CA MET A 560 -9.46 -24.62 36.85
C MET A 560 -8.20 -24.65 37.72
N THR A 561 -8.43 -24.52 39.03
CA THR A 561 -7.44 -24.82 40.06
C THR A 561 -7.02 -26.28 39.89
N ILE A 562 -5.80 -26.50 39.42
CA ILE A 562 -5.17 -27.82 39.41
C ILE A 562 -4.78 -28.11 40.87
N THR A 563 -5.62 -28.86 41.59
CA THR A 563 -5.18 -29.56 42.80
C THR A 563 -4.57 -30.89 42.38
N SER A 564 -3.26 -30.97 42.56
CA SER A 564 -2.45 -32.19 42.44
C SER A 564 -2.91 -33.22 43.48
N SER A 565 -3.55 -34.31 43.07
CA SER A 565 -3.59 -35.59 43.79
C SER A 565 -4.15 -36.72 42.89
N CYS A 566 -3.38 -37.81 42.79
CA CYS A 566 -3.76 -39.17 42.39
C CYS A 566 -3.89 -39.55 40.89
N ILE A 567 -2.85 -40.26 40.44
CA ILE A 567 -2.84 -41.35 39.44
C ILE A 567 -3.19 -42.66 40.21
N PRO A 568 -3.63 -43.80 39.62
CA PRO A 568 -4.42 -44.09 38.40
C PRO A 568 -5.70 -44.91 38.72
N LEU A 569 -6.67 -44.98 37.80
CA LEU A 569 -7.53 -46.18 37.69
C LEU A 569 -8.10 -46.31 36.27
N LEU A 570 -7.59 -47.34 35.60
CA LEU A 570 -8.11 -47.94 34.38
C LEU A 570 -9.49 -48.59 34.62
N PHE A 571 -10.25 -48.74 33.54
CA PHE A 571 -11.47 -49.56 33.38
C PHE A 571 -12.76 -49.08 34.08
N TYR A 572 -13.68 -48.48 33.31
CA TYR A 572 -15.05 -48.99 33.02
C TYR A 572 -15.94 -47.86 32.48
N GLY A 573 -16.82 -48.19 31.52
CA GLY A 573 -18.12 -47.53 31.43
C GLY A 573 -18.40 -46.68 30.19
N TYR A 574 -18.42 -47.29 29.01
CA TYR A 574 -19.24 -46.85 27.88
C TYR A 574 -20.73 -46.94 28.28
N ARG A 575 -21.44 -45.83 28.53
CA ARG A 575 -22.92 -45.75 28.43
C ARG A 575 -23.45 -44.32 28.61
N GLY A 576 -24.18 -43.82 27.60
CA GLY A 576 -25.31 -42.92 27.81
C GLY A 576 -25.16 -41.47 27.33
N ILE A 577 -25.16 -41.23 26.01
CA ILE A 577 -25.55 -39.92 25.45
C ILE A 577 -27.04 -39.99 25.09
N LYS A 578 -27.84 -39.21 25.83
CA LYS A 578 -29.25 -38.90 25.50
C LYS A 578 -29.29 -38.09 24.20
N LYS A 579 -30.09 -38.58 23.25
CA LYS A 579 -30.52 -37.89 22.03
C LYS A 579 -31.15 -36.55 22.37
N ASP A 580 -30.66 -35.47 21.79
CA ASP A 580 -31.47 -34.27 21.56
C ASP A 580 -31.67 -34.10 20.04
N ASN A 581 -32.93 -34.16 19.65
CA ASN A 581 -33.40 -34.34 18.28
C ASN A 581 -33.68 -32.96 17.67
N ARG A 582 -32.71 -32.41 16.92
CA ARG A 582 -32.95 -31.35 15.92
C ARG A 582 -31.72 -31.19 15.02
N MET A 583 -31.52 -32.12 14.10
CA MET A 583 -30.60 -31.94 12.96
C MET A 583 -31.37 -32.06 11.66
N THR A 584 -31.16 -31.07 10.79
CA THR A 584 -31.73 -30.95 9.46
C THR A 584 -31.20 -32.05 8.52
N GLN A 585 -32.04 -32.46 7.57
CA GLN A 585 -31.85 -33.59 6.64
C GLN A 585 -30.52 -33.59 5.86
N SER A 586 -29.88 -32.42 5.70
CA SER A 586 -28.54 -32.27 5.11
C SER A 586 -27.39 -32.80 6.00
N SER A 587 -27.56 -32.83 7.33
CA SER A 587 -26.53 -33.30 8.26
C SER A 587 -26.47 -34.82 8.39
N GLN A 588 -27.54 -35.54 8.03
CA GLN A 588 -27.57 -37.01 8.04
C GLN A 588 -26.72 -37.61 6.91
N HIS A 589 -26.72 -37.01 5.73
CA HIS A 589 -25.89 -37.49 4.61
C HIS A 589 -24.39 -37.33 4.85
N ILE A 590 -23.98 -36.25 5.53
CA ILE A 590 -22.56 -36.05 5.89
C ILE A 590 -22.10 -37.08 6.94
N TRP A 591 -22.98 -37.41 7.89
CA TRP A 591 -22.68 -38.44 8.89
C TRP A 591 -22.62 -39.85 8.30
N GLU A 592 -23.43 -40.17 7.28
CA GLU A 592 -23.33 -41.44 6.55
C GLU A 592 -22.04 -41.54 5.72
N ILE A 593 -21.61 -40.46 5.06
CA ILE A 593 -20.36 -40.43 4.30
C ILE A 593 -19.15 -40.60 5.22
N ILE A 594 -19.15 -39.99 6.41
CA ILE A 594 -18.09 -40.16 7.42
C ILE A 594 -18.10 -41.59 7.99
N ARG A 595 -19.27 -42.20 8.17
CA ARG A 595 -19.40 -43.58 8.64
C ARG A 595 -18.86 -44.58 7.63
N LEU A 596 -19.15 -44.38 6.34
CA LEU A 596 -18.65 -45.21 5.23
C LEU A 596 -17.13 -45.08 5.04
N LEU A 597 -16.57 -43.88 5.23
CA LEU A 597 -15.11 -43.66 5.16
C LEU A 597 -14.36 -44.26 6.37
N SER A 598 -15.01 -44.44 7.52
CA SER A 598 -14.39 -45.09 8.69
C SER A 598 -14.39 -46.63 8.64
N GLN A 599 -15.19 -47.23 7.76
CA GLN A 599 -15.20 -48.69 7.52
C GLN A 599 -14.26 -49.12 6.38
N ALA A 600 -13.62 -48.17 5.68
CA ALA A 600 -12.61 -48.43 4.65
C ALA A 600 -11.17 -48.27 5.17
N ARG A 601 -10.91 -48.70 6.42
CA ARG A 601 -9.58 -48.82 7.00
C ARG A 601 -9.40 -50.17 7.68
#